data_AF-A0A5S6Q5J1-F1
#
_entry.id   AF-A0A5S6Q5J1-F1
#
_cell.length_a   1.000
_cell.length_b   1.000
_cell.length_c   1.000
_cell.angle_alpha   90.00
_cell.angle_beta   90.00
_cell.angle_gamma   90.00
#
_symmetry.space_group_name_H-M   'P 1'
#
loop_
_entity.id
_entity.type
_entity.pdbx_description
1 polymer ?
#
loop_
_entity_poly.entity_id
_entity_poly.type
_entity_poly.pdbx_seq_one_letter_code
_entity_poly.pdbx_strand_id
1 'polypeptide(L)'
;MVLYDNRKRTAVWFDKKGRPETFPKPDPHAKVMLSVWWCSNGVVHYNFIKPDESTTADAYCRELETAFKKLAEMWPSLANRKGPLLLQDNARPHTSLKTRQKLNELGVEVLLHPAYSSDLSPTGYHVFRAVDAFLHHKVYTENRDLENDIAQFFESRTQEFYRIGINSLSERWRRCALSNGEYFIE
;
A
#
# COMPACT_ATOMS: atom_id res chain seq x y z
N MET A 1 6.00 0.38 2.48
CA MET A 1 7.29 -0.29 2.21
C MET A 1 7.60 -1.10 3.45
N VAL A 2 7.31 -2.40 3.43
CA VAL A 2 7.61 -3.28 4.57
C VAL A 2 9.11 -3.52 4.57
N LEU A 3 9.82 -2.98 5.57
CA LEU A 3 11.24 -3.21 5.73
C LEU A 3 11.43 -4.53 6.50
N TYR A 4 11.89 -5.55 5.79
CA TYR A 4 12.47 -6.75 6.40
C TYR A 4 13.87 -6.41 6.92
N ASP A 5 13.99 -6.24 8.23
CA ASP A 5 15.16 -6.60 9.05
C ASP A 5 14.92 -6.06 10.47
N ASN A 6 14.49 -6.95 11.38
CA ASN A 6 14.41 -6.65 12.80
C ASN A 6 15.83 -6.69 13.39
N ARG A 7 16.63 -5.67 13.05
CA ARG A 7 18.00 -5.51 13.58
C ARG A 7 17.92 -5.39 15.09
N LYS A 8 18.33 -6.43 15.82
CA LYS A 8 18.89 -6.21 17.16
C LYS A 8 20.19 -5.45 16.96
N ARG A 9 20.15 -4.12 17.07
CA ARG A 9 21.36 -3.31 17.24
C ARG A 9 22.01 -3.73 18.55
N THR A 10 22.99 -4.61 18.49
CA THR A 10 23.92 -4.81 19.60
C THR A 10 24.88 -3.63 19.63
N ALA A 11 24.86 -2.86 20.70
CA ALA A 11 25.90 -1.88 20.98
C ALA A 11 27.20 -2.65 21.27
N VAL A 12 28.21 -2.47 20.42
CA VAL A 12 29.54 -3.01 20.65
C VAL A 12 30.41 -1.87 21.18
N TRP A 13 30.92 -2.02 22.40
CA TRP A 13 31.86 -1.07 22.99
C TRP A 13 33.28 -1.40 22.51
N PHE A 14 34.04 -0.38 22.10
CA PHE A 14 35.42 -0.52 21.66
C PHE A 14 36.31 0.53 22.31
N ASP A 15 37.58 0.17 22.51
CA ASP A 15 38.60 1.07 23.05
C ASP A 15 38.87 2.25 22.11
N LYS A 16 39.31 3.39 22.66
CA LYS A 16 39.60 4.65 21.93
C LYS A 16 40.55 4.50 20.72
N LYS A 17 41.26 3.38 20.59
CA LYS A 17 42.23 3.10 19.52
C LYS A 17 41.87 1.90 18.63
N GLY A 18 40.76 1.20 18.89
CA GLY A 18 40.30 0.09 18.08
C GLY A 18 39.51 0.57 16.85
N ARG A 19 39.79 0.02 15.66
CA ARG A 19 38.89 0.18 14.52
C ARG A 19 37.69 -0.75 14.72
N PRO A 20 36.44 -0.28 14.60
CA PRO A 20 35.28 -1.15 14.67
C PRO A 20 35.34 -2.15 13.52
N GLU A 21 35.07 -3.42 13.81
CA GLU A 21 34.90 -4.44 12.78
C GLU A 21 33.73 -4.06 11.87
N THR A 22 34.01 -3.94 10.58
CA THR A 22 32.98 -3.71 9.57
C THR A 22 32.32 -5.03 9.24
N PHE A 23 31.12 -5.25 9.77
CA PHE A 23 30.28 -6.34 9.31
C PHE A 23 29.71 -5.96 7.93
N PRO A 24 29.92 -6.77 6.88
CA PRO A 24 29.20 -6.57 5.63
C PRO A 24 27.70 -6.59 5.95
N LYS A 25 26.95 -5.62 5.41
CA LYS A 25 25.50 -5.68 5.48
C LYS A 25 25.10 -7.04 4.89
N PRO A 26 24.30 -7.86 5.60
CA PRO A 26 23.69 -9.04 4.98
C PRO A 26 23.03 -8.61 3.67
N ASP A 27 23.14 -9.46 2.65
CA ASP A 27 22.49 -9.24 1.36
C ASP A 27 21.01 -8.90 1.62
N PRO A 28 20.46 -7.77 1.12
CA PRO A 28 19.05 -7.46 1.33
C PRO A 28 18.20 -8.64 0.85
N HIS A 29 17.55 -9.34 1.79
CA HIS A 29 16.56 -10.36 1.48
C HIS A 29 15.60 -9.83 0.40
N ALA A 30 15.22 -10.72 -0.54
CA ALA A 30 14.40 -10.37 -1.69
C ALA A 30 13.19 -9.53 -1.29
N LYS A 31 13.09 -8.32 -1.85
CA LYS A 31 11.98 -7.40 -1.56
C LYS A 31 10.77 -7.82 -2.40
N VAL A 32 9.64 -8.02 -1.73
CA VAL A 32 8.35 -8.24 -2.40
C VAL A 32 7.56 -6.93 -2.38
N MET A 33 7.01 -6.53 -3.53
CA MET A 33 6.16 -5.36 -3.63
C MET A 33 4.69 -5.80 -3.75
N LEU A 34 3.83 -5.23 -2.91
CA LEU A 34 2.39 -5.54 -2.84
C LEU A 34 1.58 -4.38 -3.44
N SER A 35 0.78 -4.67 -4.48
CA SER A 35 -0.33 -3.80 -4.89
C SER A 35 -1.61 -4.28 -4.19
N VAL A 36 -2.45 -3.34 -3.73
CA VAL A 36 -3.74 -3.68 -3.13
C VAL A 36 -4.80 -2.66 -3.56
N TRP A 37 -5.93 -3.18 -4.00
CA TRP A 37 -7.14 -2.50 -4.42
C TRP A 37 -8.25 -2.92 -3.47
N TRP A 38 -8.92 -1.96 -2.85
CA TRP A 38 -9.90 -2.24 -1.82
C TRP A 38 -10.90 -1.09 -1.69
N CYS A 39 -12.06 -1.37 -1.10
CA CYS A 39 -13.08 -0.37 -0.80
C CYS A 39 -13.66 -0.62 0.60
N SER A 40 -14.68 0.14 1.01
CA SER A 40 -15.32 -0.01 2.32
C SER A 40 -15.91 -1.42 2.58
N ASN A 41 -16.10 -2.22 1.52
CA ASN A 41 -16.66 -3.56 1.63
C ASN A 41 -15.59 -4.65 1.81
N GLY A 42 -14.33 -4.36 1.50
CA GLY A 42 -13.27 -5.37 1.52
C GLY A 42 -12.18 -5.13 0.47
N VAL A 43 -11.26 -6.08 0.42
CA VAL A 43 -10.25 -6.17 -0.65
C VAL A 43 -10.93 -6.59 -1.95
N VAL A 44 -10.59 -5.89 -3.03
CA VAL A 44 -11.04 -6.18 -4.40
C VAL A 44 -10.02 -7.04 -5.12
N HIS A 45 -8.75 -6.66 -5.02
CA HIS A 45 -7.64 -7.32 -5.69
C HIS A 45 -6.34 -6.96 -5.00
N TYR A 46 -5.41 -7.88 -4.93
CA TYR A 46 -4.02 -7.59 -4.62
C TYR A 46 -3.12 -8.45 -5.49
N ASN A 47 -1.87 -8.03 -5.66
CA ASN A 47 -0.87 -8.74 -6.43
C ASN A 47 0.53 -8.52 -5.84
N PHE A 48 1.41 -9.51 -6.04
CA PHE A 48 2.81 -9.44 -5.65
C PHE A 48 3.67 -9.21 -6.90
N ILE A 49 4.32 -8.06 -6.95
CA ILE A 49 5.20 -7.65 -8.04
C ILE A 49 6.59 -8.21 -7.75
N LYS A 50 7.18 -8.89 -8.75
CA LYS A 50 8.46 -9.57 -8.63
C LYS A 50 9.60 -8.56 -8.38
N PRO A 51 10.68 -8.95 -7.67
CA PRO A 51 11.75 -8.04 -7.24
C PRO A 51 12.51 -7.30 -8.37
N ASP A 52 12.38 -7.75 -9.61
CA ASP A 52 13.00 -7.24 -10.82
C ASP A 52 12.02 -6.55 -11.79
N GLU A 53 10.72 -6.60 -11.50
CA GLU A 53 9.69 -6.01 -12.33
C GLU A 53 9.37 -4.59 -11.85
N SER A 54 9.62 -3.60 -12.70
CA SER A 54 9.18 -2.23 -12.44
C SER A 54 7.69 -2.10 -12.73
N THR A 55 6.93 -1.44 -11.84
CA THR A 55 5.55 -1.05 -12.13
C THR A 55 5.54 -0.05 -13.29
N THR A 56 5.38 -0.55 -14.51
CA THR A 56 5.20 0.28 -15.70
C THR A 56 3.75 0.78 -15.78
N ALA A 57 3.49 1.81 -16.60
CA ALA A 57 2.12 2.24 -16.88
C ALA A 57 1.27 1.08 -17.45
N ASP A 58 1.88 0.19 -18.24
CA ASP A 58 1.21 -0.95 -18.87
C ASP A 58 0.79 -1.99 -17.84
N ALA A 59 1.71 -2.35 -16.92
CA ALA A 59 1.40 -3.24 -15.81
C ALA A 59 0.29 -2.64 -14.94
N TYR A 60 0.36 -1.35 -14.64
CA TYR A 60 -0.66 -0.66 -13.86
C TYR A 60 -2.04 -0.64 -14.55
N CYS A 61 -2.11 -0.43 -15.86
CA CYS A 61 -3.36 -0.49 -16.60
C CYS A 61 -4.00 -1.90 -16.58
N ARG A 62 -3.20 -2.96 -16.61
CA ARG A 62 -3.71 -4.35 -16.47
C ARG A 62 -4.26 -4.62 -15.06
N GLU A 63 -3.59 -4.10 -14.03
CA GLU A 63 -4.07 -4.16 -12.66
C GLU A 63 -5.40 -3.41 -12.49
N LEU A 64 -5.53 -2.21 -13.09
CA LEU A 64 -6.77 -1.44 -13.11
C LEU A 64 -7.93 -2.24 -13.71
N GLU A 65 -7.75 -2.80 -14.91
CA GLU A 65 -8.78 -3.61 -15.57
C GLU A 65 -9.21 -4.79 -14.71
N THR A 66 -8.24 -5.49 -14.12
CA THR A 66 -8.49 -6.64 -13.24
C THR A 66 -9.25 -6.22 -11.98
N ALA A 67 -8.83 -5.15 -11.32
CA ALA A 67 -9.47 -4.64 -10.11
C ALA A 67 -10.90 -4.18 -10.38
N PHE A 68 -11.15 -3.38 -11.43
CA PHE A 68 -12.48 -2.88 -11.74
C PHE A 68 -13.43 -3.97 -12.24
N LYS A 69 -12.94 -4.97 -12.97
CA LYS A 69 -13.73 -6.16 -13.32
C LYS A 69 -14.17 -6.92 -12.07
N LYS A 70 -13.24 -7.21 -11.16
CA LYS A 70 -13.56 -7.89 -9.88
C LYS A 70 -14.51 -7.06 -9.03
N LEU A 71 -14.33 -5.75 -8.98
CA LEU A 71 -15.23 -4.84 -8.27
C LEU A 71 -16.68 -4.98 -8.78
N ALA A 72 -16.86 -5.01 -10.10
CA ALA A 72 -18.17 -5.16 -10.72
C ALA A 72 -18.80 -6.54 -10.45
N GLU A 73 -17.99 -7.60 -10.38
CA GLU A 73 -18.46 -8.95 -10.05
C GLU A 73 -18.86 -9.09 -8.57
N MET A 74 -18.05 -8.56 -7.65
CA MET A 74 -18.29 -8.68 -6.20
C MET A 74 -19.38 -7.73 -5.71
N TRP A 75 -19.39 -6.49 -6.19
CA TRP A 75 -20.33 -5.46 -5.75
C TRP A 75 -20.88 -4.66 -6.94
N PRO A 76 -21.80 -5.27 -7.73
CA PRO A 76 -22.40 -4.61 -8.89
C PRO A 76 -23.05 -3.27 -8.55
N SER A 77 -23.63 -3.14 -7.34
CA SER A 77 -24.25 -1.89 -6.89
C SER A 77 -23.26 -0.74 -6.67
N LEU A 78 -21.99 -1.05 -6.36
CA LEU A 78 -20.93 -0.04 -6.27
C LEU A 78 -20.42 0.33 -7.67
N ALA A 79 -20.26 -0.65 -8.56
CA ALA A 79 -19.82 -0.42 -9.93
C ALA A 79 -20.85 0.36 -10.77
N ASN A 80 -22.15 0.08 -10.57
CA ASN A 80 -23.25 0.67 -11.34
C ASN A 80 -23.78 2.01 -10.78
N ARG A 81 -23.15 2.56 -9.73
CA ARG A 81 -23.44 3.93 -9.26
C ARG A 81 -22.90 4.97 -10.26
N LYS A 82 -22.82 6.25 -9.89
CA LYS A 82 -22.33 7.38 -10.71
C LYS A 82 -20.84 7.28 -11.12
N GLY A 83 -20.31 6.07 -11.33
CA GLY A 83 -18.90 5.77 -11.48
C GLY A 83 -18.21 5.58 -10.12
N PRO A 84 -17.25 4.65 -10.01
CA PRO A 84 -16.41 4.54 -8.83
C PRO A 84 -15.41 5.70 -8.74
N LEU A 85 -15.13 6.14 -7.52
CA LEU A 85 -14.07 7.11 -7.23
C LEU A 85 -12.78 6.36 -6.87
N LEU A 86 -11.68 6.69 -7.55
CA LEU A 86 -10.36 6.14 -7.28
C LEU A 86 -9.50 7.14 -6.51
N LEU A 87 -8.99 6.72 -5.35
CA LEU A 87 -7.93 7.42 -4.63
C LEU A 87 -6.62 6.68 -4.83
N GLN A 88 -5.65 7.34 -5.45
CA GLN A 88 -4.31 6.81 -5.73
C GLN A 88 -3.24 7.87 -5.46
N ASP A 89 -1.98 7.45 -5.30
CA ASP A 89 -0.86 8.39 -5.18
C ASP A 89 -0.44 8.96 -6.56
N ASN A 90 0.49 9.91 -6.53
CA ASN A 90 1.01 10.57 -7.74
C ASN A 90 2.23 9.84 -8.34
N ALA A 91 2.39 8.53 -8.13
CA ALA A 91 3.51 7.80 -8.74
C ALA A 91 3.47 7.95 -10.28
N ARG A 92 4.65 7.97 -10.90
CA ARG A 92 4.79 8.20 -12.37
C ARG A 92 3.92 7.28 -13.24
N PRO A 93 3.79 5.97 -12.94
CA PRO A 93 2.89 5.09 -13.69
C PRO A 93 1.43 5.54 -13.58
N HIS A 94 0.98 5.93 -12.39
CA HIS A 94 -0.42 6.25 -12.06
C HIS A 94 -0.89 7.56 -12.72
N THR A 95 0.02 8.49 -12.97
CA THR A 95 -0.26 9.80 -13.59
C THR A 95 0.06 9.85 -15.09
N SER A 96 0.55 8.74 -15.65
CA SER A 96 0.90 8.64 -17.07
C SER A 96 -0.29 8.93 -17.98
N LEU A 97 -0.03 9.40 -19.21
CA LEU A 97 -1.10 9.63 -20.19
C LEU A 97 -1.91 8.36 -20.45
N LYS A 98 -1.22 7.22 -20.57
CA LYS A 98 -1.83 5.91 -20.81
C LYS A 98 -2.78 5.50 -19.69
N THR A 99 -2.37 5.70 -18.44
CA THR A 99 -3.21 5.41 -17.28
C THR A 99 -4.43 6.32 -17.20
N ARG A 100 -4.26 7.63 -17.48
CA ARG A 100 -5.40 8.56 -17.54
C ARG A 100 -6.40 8.18 -18.64
N GLN A 101 -5.93 7.76 -19.80
CA GLN A 101 -6.79 7.23 -20.88
C GLN A 101 -7.55 5.99 -20.43
N LYS A 102 -6.87 5.03 -19.79
CA LYS A 102 -7.49 3.80 -19.28
C LYS A 102 -8.57 4.10 -18.23
N LEU A 103 -8.31 5.02 -17.30
CA LEU A 103 -9.28 5.41 -16.28
C LEU A 103 -10.54 6.05 -16.89
N ASN A 104 -10.37 6.86 -17.94
CA ASN A 104 -11.48 7.44 -18.69
C ASN A 104 -12.30 6.36 -19.43
N GLU A 105 -11.64 5.38 -20.07
CA GLU A 105 -12.30 4.24 -20.71
C GLU A 105 -13.15 3.42 -19.72
N LEU A 106 -12.65 3.28 -18.48
CA LEU A 106 -13.35 2.57 -17.40
C LEU A 106 -14.44 3.42 -16.72
N GLY A 107 -14.59 4.70 -17.07
CA GLY A 107 -15.57 5.61 -16.44
C GLY A 107 -15.26 5.89 -14.97
N VAL A 108 -13.97 5.89 -14.60
CA VAL A 108 -13.50 6.07 -13.22
C VAL A 108 -13.04 7.51 -13.01
N GLU A 109 -13.59 8.17 -11.99
CA GLU A 109 -13.12 9.49 -11.58
C GLU A 109 -11.99 9.35 -10.56
N VAL A 110 -10.89 10.09 -10.75
CA VAL A 110 -9.74 10.09 -9.85
C VAL A 110 -9.84 11.26 -8.89
N LEU A 111 -9.81 10.98 -7.59
CA LEU A 111 -9.72 12.01 -6.56
C LEU A 111 -8.34 12.67 -6.57
N LEU A 112 -8.33 14.00 -6.40
CA LEU A 112 -7.10 14.75 -6.27
C LEU A 112 -6.34 14.31 -5.01
N HIS A 113 -5.08 13.94 -5.18
CA HIS A 113 -4.19 13.58 -4.09
C HIS A 113 -2.99 14.53 -4.05
N PRO A 114 -2.73 15.21 -2.92
CA PRO A 114 -1.55 16.06 -2.78
C PRO A 114 -0.25 15.26 -2.80
N ALA A 115 0.85 15.90 -3.22
CA ALA A 115 2.16 15.27 -3.20
C ALA A 115 2.62 14.98 -1.75
N TYR A 116 3.39 13.91 -1.55
CA TYR A 116 4.01 13.55 -0.26
C TYR A 116 3.04 13.37 0.93
N SER A 117 1.77 13.05 0.66
CA SER A 117 0.70 13.03 1.66
C SER A 117 0.24 11.60 2.00
N SER A 118 1.17 10.76 2.47
CA SER A 118 0.88 9.36 2.82
C SER A 118 -0.17 9.22 3.93
N ASP A 119 -0.23 10.20 4.83
CA ASP A 119 -1.21 10.38 5.90
C ASP A 119 -2.64 10.62 5.40
N LEU A 120 -2.80 10.96 4.12
CA LEU A 120 -4.08 11.08 3.42
C LEU A 120 -4.40 9.89 2.51
N SER A 121 -3.56 8.85 2.53
CA SER A 121 -3.80 7.59 1.80
C SER A 121 -4.30 6.51 2.75
N PRO A 122 -5.55 6.03 2.60
CA PRO A 122 -6.09 4.93 3.41
C PRO A 122 -5.23 3.68 3.37
N THR A 123 -4.66 3.38 2.20
CA THR A 123 -3.75 2.25 2.06
C THR A 123 -2.51 2.43 2.93
N GLY A 124 -1.97 3.65 3.04
CA GLY A 124 -0.81 3.97 3.88
C GLY A 124 -1.12 3.90 5.37
N TYR A 125 -2.02 4.77 5.86
CA TYR A 125 -2.25 4.92 7.30
C TYR A 125 -3.01 3.75 7.94
N HIS A 126 -3.78 2.98 7.17
CA HIS A 126 -4.66 1.94 7.69
C HIS A 126 -4.20 0.53 7.28
N VAL A 127 -4.27 0.21 5.99
CA VAL A 127 -4.02 -1.17 5.52
C VAL A 127 -2.55 -1.55 5.72
N PHE A 128 -1.61 -0.76 5.20
CA PHE A 128 -0.19 -1.08 5.32
C PHE A 128 0.31 -0.97 6.75
N ARG A 129 -0.19 -0.04 7.55
CA ARG A 129 0.11 0.00 8.99
C ARG A 129 -0.34 -1.30 9.70
N ALA A 130 -1.52 -1.81 9.37
CA ALA A 130 -2.02 -3.06 9.94
C ALA A 130 -1.26 -4.28 9.42
N VAL A 131 -0.87 -4.30 8.14
CA VAL A 131 0.00 -5.34 7.57
C VAL A 131 1.36 -5.33 8.27
N ASP A 132 2.00 -4.17 8.41
CA ASP A 132 3.27 -4.02 9.12
C ASP A 132 3.18 -4.54 10.56
N ALA A 133 2.10 -4.21 11.28
CA ALA A 133 1.85 -4.72 12.62
C ALA A 133 1.63 -6.24 12.65
N PHE A 134 0.96 -6.82 11.65
CA PHE A 134 0.71 -8.26 11.57
C PHE A 134 1.97 -9.06 11.22
N LEU A 135 2.84 -8.49 10.39
CA LEU A 135 4.12 -9.09 10.03
C LEU A 135 5.20 -8.84 11.09
N HIS A 136 4.92 -7.99 12.08
CA HIS A 136 5.87 -7.64 13.11
C HIS A 136 6.34 -8.90 13.87
N HIS A 137 7.67 -9.04 14.01
CA HIS A 137 8.37 -10.19 14.58
C HIS A 137 8.34 -11.50 13.79
N LYS A 138 7.72 -11.55 12.60
CA LYS A 138 7.79 -12.72 11.73
C LYS A 138 9.06 -12.68 10.87
N VAL A 139 9.65 -13.86 10.65
CA VAL A 139 10.82 -14.03 9.79
C VAL A 139 10.48 -15.10 8.77
N TYR A 140 10.69 -14.80 7.50
CA TYR A 140 10.35 -15.69 6.39
C TYR A 140 11.62 -16.05 5.65
N THR A 141 11.75 -17.32 5.29
CA THR A 141 12.84 -17.83 4.45
C THR A 141 12.46 -17.84 2.97
N GLU A 142 11.17 -17.92 2.67
CA GLU A 142 10.63 -17.96 1.30
C GLU A 142 9.57 -16.87 1.10
N ASN A 143 9.52 -16.27 -0.10
CA ASN A 143 8.50 -15.28 -0.45
C ASN A 143 7.08 -15.88 -0.36
N ARG A 144 6.93 -17.16 -0.69
CA ARG A 144 5.64 -17.86 -0.67
C ARG A 144 4.98 -17.83 0.71
N ASP A 145 5.76 -17.99 1.78
CA ASP A 145 5.23 -17.98 3.14
C ASP A 145 4.74 -16.58 3.53
N LEU A 146 5.45 -15.53 3.11
CA LEU A 146 5.02 -14.14 3.26
C LEU A 146 3.73 -13.87 2.49
N GLU A 147 3.65 -14.33 1.24
CA GLU A 147 2.48 -14.17 0.39
C GLU A 147 1.24 -14.85 1.00
N ASN A 148 1.41 -16.06 1.53
CA ASN A 148 0.35 -16.81 2.23
C ASN A 148 -0.13 -16.07 3.49
N ASP A 149 0.79 -15.52 4.29
CA ASP A 149 0.44 -14.78 5.50
C ASP A 149 -0.29 -13.47 5.18
N ILE A 150 0.08 -12.78 4.10
CA ILE A 150 -0.63 -11.59 3.61
C ILE A 150 -2.03 -11.97 3.09
N ALA A 151 -2.17 -13.11 2.41
CA ALA A 151 -3.48 -13.62 1.99
C ALA A 151 -4.38 -13.88 3.22
N GLN A 152 -3.86 -14.60 4.22
CA GLN A 152 -4.57 -14.85 5.48
C GLN A 152 -4.90 -13.54 6.23
N PHE A 153 -3.99 -12.57 6.20
CA PHE A 153 -4.26 -11.24 6.76
C PHE A 153 -5.51 -10.64 6.13
N PHE A 154 -5.61 -10.58 4.81
CA PHE A 154 -6.76 -9.98 4.12
C PHE A 154 -8.06 -10.75 4.36
N GLU A 155 -8.00 -12.08 4.37
CA GLU A 155 -9.14 -12.96 4.67
C GLU A 155 -9.65 -12.79 6.11
N SER A 156 -8.76 -12.51 7.07
CA SER A 156 -9.12 -12.31 8.47
C SER A 156 -9.77 -10.95 8.77
N ARG A 157 -9.69 -9.98 7.85
CA ARG A 157 -10.23 -8.62 8.09
C ARG A 157 -11.70 -8.55 7.75
N THR A 158 -12.48 -8.03 8.71
CA THR A 158 -13.91 -7.80 8.54
C THR A 158 -14.18 -6.60 7.63
N GLN A 159 -15.40 -6.51 7.10
CA GLN A 159 -15.86 -5.32 6.39
C GLN A 159 -15.69 -4.05 7.25
N GLU A 160 -15.92 -4.14 8.57
CA GLU A 160 -15.79 -3.00 9.47
C GLU A 160 -14.37 -2.44 9.51
N PHE A 161 -13.35 -3.29 9.43
CA PHE A 161 -11.96 -2.84 9.32
C PHE A 161 -11.78 -1.90 8.13
N TYR A 162 -12.25 -2.28 6.94
CA TYR A 162 -12.11 -1.45 5.74
C TYR A 162 -12.98 -0.19 5.80
N ARG A 163 -14.20 -0.30 6.35
CA ARG A 163 -15.09 0.85 6.53
C ARG A 163 -14.48 1.93 7.43
N ILE A 164 -13.86 1.53 8.55
CA ILE A 164 -13.13 2.46 9.44
C ILE A 164 -12.01 3.16 8.67
N GLY A 165 -11.23 2.41 7.88
CA GLY A 165 -10.16 2.94 7.06
C GLY A 165 -10.63 4.04 6.12
N ILE A 166 -11.69 3.80 5.35
CA ILE A 166 -12.26 4.78 4.40
C ILE A 166 -12.89 5.98 5.14
N ASN A 167 -13.70 5.74 6.17
CA ASN A 167 -14.43 6.80 6.86
C ASN A 167 -13.50 7.80 7.57
N SER A 168 -12.33 7.33 7.99
CA SER A 168 -11.29 8.17 8.61
C SER A 168 -10.73 9.26 7.67
N LEU A 169 -10.94 9.16 6.35
CA LEU A 169 -10.51 10.19 5.39
C LEU A 169 -11.06 11.57 5.70
N SER A 170 -12.34 11.64 6.06
CA SER A 170 -13.03 12.91 6.32
C SER A 170 -12.38 13.71 7.46
N GLU A 171 -12.10 13.03 8.57
CA GLU A 171 -11.43 13.63 9.73
C GLU A 171 -9.97 13.96 9.40
N ARG A 172 -9.26 13.12 8.64
CA ARG A 172 -7.88 13.40 8.22
C ARG A 172 -7.77 14.61 7.31
N TRP A 173 -8.67 14.76 6.34
CA TRP A 173 -8.73 15.97 5.50
C TRP A 173 -9.03 17.21 6.33
N ARG A 174 -9.93 17.10 7.31
CA ARG A 174 -10.20 18.19 8.25
C ARG A 174 -8.95 18.58 9.04
N ARG A 175 -8.21 17.61 9.58
CA ARG A 175 -6.96 17.87 10.32
C ARG A 175 -5.88 18.50 9.45
N CYS A 176 -5.72 18.00 8.22
CA CYS A 176 -4.80 18.59 7.23
C CYS A 176 -5.13 20.06 6.96
N ALA A 177 -6.42 20.37 6.73
CA ALA A 177 -6.87 21.73 6.51
C ALA A 177 -6.64 22.63 7.74
N LEU A 178 -6.94 22.15 8.95
CA LEU A 178 -6.67 22.88 10.20
C LEU A 178 -5.18 23.09 10.47
N SER A 179 -4.33 22.20 9.96
CA SER A 179 -2.88 22.28 10.08
C SER A 179 -2.23 23.08 8.94
N ASN A 180 -3.02 23.76 8.10
CA ASN A 180 -2.55 24.49 6.92
C ASN A 180 -1.68 23.64 5.98
N GLY A 181 -1.97 22.34 5.87
CA GLY A 181 -1.22 21.40 5.04
C GLY A 181 0.00 20.75 5.70
N GLU A 182 0.32 21.09 6.96
CA GLU A 182 1.37 20.42 7.72
C GLU A 182 0.94 19.01 8.17
N TYR A 183 1.93 18.15 8.44
CA TYR A 183 1.69 16.84 9.03
C TYR A 183 1.07 16.96 10.42
N PHE A 184 0.10 16.09 10.72
CA PHE A 184 -0.57 16.03 12.01
C PHE A 184 -0.33 14.69 12.69
N ILE A 185 -0.25 14.71 14.02
CA ILE A 185 -0.13 13.50 14.84
C ILE A 185 -1.53 12.90 15.02
N GLU A 186 -1.61 11.57 14.99
CA GLU A 186 -2.84 10.83 15.25
C GLU A 186 -3.24 10.82 16.72
#